data_AF-A0A1G8K411-F1
#
_entry.id   AF-A0A1G8K411-F1
#
_cell.length_a   1.000
_cell.length_b   1.000
_cell.length_c   1.000
_cell.angle_alpha   90.00
_cell.angle_beta   90.00
_cell.angle_gamma   90.00
#
_symmetry.space_group_name_H-M   'P 1'
#
loop_
_entity.id
_entity.type
_entity.pdbx_description
1 polymer ?
#
loop_
_entity_poly.entity_id
_entity_poly.type
_entity_poly.pdbx_seq_one_letter_code
_entity_poly.pdbx_strand_id
1 'polypeptide(L)'
;MTTTWDPTTPGLLALPSGRLIRGRGLRHPLPEGPHPTFALYLLGRQPPPVSWEHRWLRWPDFWLPSDRPATAAAFREAWTRAETERVEVACAGGRGRTGTALACLAILDGVPPREAVTYVRTHYSPHAVETPWQRRYITHFR
;
A
#
# COMPACT_ATOMS: atom_id res chain seq x y z
N MET A 1 -4.71 0.39 23.29
CA MET A 1 -3.35 0.63 22.76
C MET A 1 -3.32 0.11 21.34
N THR A 2 -3.33 1.01 20.35
CA THR A 2 -3.01 0.64 18.98
C THR A 2 -1.51 0.40 18.90
N THR A 3 -1.13 -0.73 18.34
CA THR A 3 0.26 -1.14 18.15
C THR A 3 0.51 -1.24 16.66
N THR A 4 1.71 -0.90 16.22
CA THR A 4 2.17 -1.10 14.85
C THR A 4 2.40 -2.58 14.57
N TRP A 5 2.77 -2.93 13.33
CA TRP A 5 3.15 -4.31 13.01
C TRP A 5 4.41 -4.75 13.77
N ASP A 6 4.49 -6.05 14.07
CA ASP A 6 5.75 -6.68 14.47
C ASP A 6 6.69 -6.66 13.24
N PRO A 7 7.95 -6.19 13.36
CA PRO A 7 8.91 -6.12 12.24
C PRO A 7 9.15 -7.47 11.52
N THR A 8 8.89 -8.59 12.18
CA THR A 8 9.01 -9.94 11.61
C THR A 8 7.80 -10.37 10.79
N THR A 9 6.72 -9.58 10.79
CA THR A 9 5.50 -9.86 10.02
C THR A 9 5.84 -9.94 8.52
N PRO A 10 5.45 -11.01 7.80
CA PRO A 10 5.69 -11.11 6.37
C PRO A 10 4.99 -10.01 5.55
N GLY A 11 5.63 -9.61 4.45
CA GLY A 11 5.05 -8.66 3.50
C GLY A 11 5.01 -7.21 3.98
N LEU A 12 5.84 -6.85 4.96
CA LEU A 12 6.02 -5.46 5.36
C LEU A 12 6.95 -4.71 4.39
N LEU A 13 6.64 -3.44 4.20
CA LEU A 13 7.58 -2.42 3.77
C LEU A 13 7.91 -1.56 5.00
N ALA A 14 9.19 -1.50 5.36
CA ALA A 14 9.69 -0.47 6.25
C ALA A 14 9.92 0.81 5.44
N LEU A 15 9.37 1.93 5.90
CA LEU A 15 9.59 3.26 5.32
C LEU A 15 10.79 3.95 6.00
N PRO A 16 11.41 5.00 5.40
CA PRO A 16 12.56 5.69 5.99
C PRO A 16 12.38 6.16 7.44
N SER A 17 11.17 6.56 7.84
CA SER A 17 10.82 6.99 9.19
C SER A 17 10.72 5.84 10.21
N GLY A 18 10.83 4.59 9.77
CA GLY A 18 10.60 3.39 10.59
C GLY A 18 9.14 2.92 10.61
N ARG A 19 8.21 3.65 9.98
CA ARG A 19 6.82 3.20 9.81
C ARG A 19 6.77 1.87 9.04
N LEU A 20 5.92 0.96 9.48
CA LEU A 20 5.73 -0.36 8.89
C LEU A 20 4.36 -0.45 8.23
N ILE A 21 4.32 -0.79 6.93
CA ILE A 21 3.07 -0.98 6.19
C ILE A 21 3.06 -2.37 5.56
N ARG A 22 1.98 -3.14 5.79
CA ARG A 22 1.83 -4.47 5.20
C ARG A 22 1.23 -4.38 3.80
N GLY A 23 1.94 -4.90 2.79
CA GLY A 23 1.39 -5.12 1.46
C GLY A 23 0.82 -6.54 1.31
N ARG A 24 -0.41 -6.69 0.83
CA ARG A 24 -1.06 -8.01 0.67
C ARG A 24 -1.75 -8.22 -0.68
N GLY A 25 -1.78 -9.47 -1.13
CA GLY A 25 -2.63 -9.93 -2.24
C GLY A 25 -3.88 -10.62 -1.72
N LEU A 26 -5.07 -10.08 -2.01
CA LEU A 26 -6.35 -10.60 -1.52
C LEU A 26 -6.74 -11.96 -2.08
N ARG A 27 -6.13 -12.41 -3.18
CA ARG A 27 -6.33 -13.77 -3.71
C ARG A 27 -5.71 -14.85 -2.83
N HIS A 28 -4.82 -14.47 -1.91
CA HIS A 28 -4.20 -15.38 -0.96
C HIS A 28 -5.01 -15.41 0.33
N PRO A 29 -4.99 -16.53 1.08
CA PRO A 29 -5.62 -16.60 2.39
C PRO A 29 -5.15 -15.46 3.31
N LEU A 30 -6.01 -15.07 4.24
CA LEU A 30 -5.63 -14.10 5.27
C LEU A 30 -4.47 -14.69 6.09
N PRO A 31 -3.32 -14.00 6.20
CA PRO A 31 -2.21 -14.49 7.02
C PRO A 31 -2.62 -14.63 8.48
N GLU A 32 -2.02 -15.60 9.17
CA GLU A 32 -2.15 -15.74 10.62
C GLU A 32 -1.63 -14.50 11.36
N GLY A 33 -2.08 -14.33 12.60
CA GLY A 33 -1.70 -13.22 13.47
C GLY A 33 -2.69 -12.05 13.46
N PRO A 34 -2.28 -10.87 13.94
CA PRO A 34 -3.18 -9.76 14.15
C PRO A 34 -3.74 -9.20 12.83
N HIS A 35 -5.00 -8.80 12.86
CA HIS A 35 -5.64 -8.09 11.76
C HIS A 35 -5.14 -6.63 11.67
N PRO A 36 -5.20 -6.02 10.47
CA PRO A 36 -4.96 -4.59 10.35
C PRO A 36 -5.97 -3.81 11.20
N THR A 37 -5.54 -2.68 11.73
CA THR A 37 -6.45 -1.68 12.30
C THR A 37 -7.10 -0.88 11.18
N PHE A 38 -6.33 -0.60 10.12
CA PHE A 38 -6.76 0.14 8.94
C PHE A 38 -6.24 -0.49 7.65
N ALA A 39 -7.09 -0.55 6.62
CA ALA A 39 -6.69 -1.07 5.32
C ALA A 39 -7.10 -0.18 4.13
N LEU A 40 -6.23 -0.11 3.13
CA LEU A 40 -6.57 0.40 1.80
C LEU A 40 -6.79 -0.76 0.82
N TYR A 41 -7.98 -0.83 0.22
CA TYR A 41 -8.32 -1.82 -0.81
C TYR A 41 -8.33 -1.19 -2.20
N LEU A 42 -7.36 -1.57 -3.02
CA LEU A 42 -7.10 -1.05 -4.35
C LEU A 42 -7.71 -1.98 -5.40
N LEU A 43 -9.03 -1.98 -5.52
CA LEU A 43 -9.78 -2.94 -6.32
C LEU A 43 -10.69 -2.27 -7.35
N GLY A 44 -10.88 -2.92 -8.51
CA GLY A 44 -11.79 -2.43 -9.53
C GLY A 44 -13.27 -2.56 -9.16
N ARG A 45 -13.57 -3.44 -8.20
CA ARG A 45 -14.91 -3.69 -7.64
C ARG A 45 -14.83 -3.58 -6.12
N GLN A 46 -15.96 -3.23 -5.50
CA GLN A 46 -16.06 -3.14 -4.06
C GLN A 46 -15.74 -4.50 -3.41
N PRO A 47 -14.85 -4.55 -2.41
CA PRO A 47 -14.57 -5.78 -1.68
C PRO A 47 -15.75 -6.20 -0.79
N PRO A 48 -15.86 -7.49 -0.42
CA PRO A 48 -16.73 -7.94 0.65
C PRO A 48 -16.44 -7.19 1.97
N PRO A 49 -17.45 -7.06 2.86
CA PRO A 49 -17.23 -6.42 4.15
C PRO A 49 -16.21 -7.18 5.00
N VAL A 50 -15.45 -6.44 5.80
CA VAL A 50 -14.46 -6.93 6.76
C VAL A 50 -14.74 -6.31 8.12
N SER A 51 -14.24 -6.92 9.19
CA SER A 51 -14.48 -6.50 10.57
C SER A 51 -13.63 -5.31 11.03
N TRP A 52 -12.67 -4.86 10.22
CA TRP A 52 -11.79 -3.72 10.50
C TRP A 52 -12.08 -2.54 9.60
N GLU A 53 -11.60 -1.37 10.02
CA GLU A 53 -11.76 -0.14 9.27
C GLU A 53 -10.99 -0.20 7.95
N HIS A 54 -11.61 0.24 6.85
CA HIS A 54 -10.96 0.25 5.56
C HIS A 54 -11.50 1.35 4.65
N ARG A 55 -10.69 1.75 3.68
CA ARG A 55 -11.10 2.54 2.52
C ARG A 55 -10.99 1.68 1.27
N TRP A 56 -12.04 1.66 0.47
CA TRP A 56 -11.97 1.12 -0.89
C TRP A 56 -11.68 2.25 -1.88
N LEU A 57 -10.63 2.05 -2.68
CA LEU A 57 -10.28 2.93 -3.79
C LEU A 57 -10.53 2.18 -5.08
N ARG A 58 -11.40 2.74 -5.94
CA ARG A 58 -11.69 2.16 -7.25
C ARG A 58 -10.43 2.23 -8.12
N TRP A 59 -9.85 1.06 -8.36
CA TRP A 59 -8.59 0.93 -9.09
C TRP A 59 -8.66 -0.30 -10.00
N PRO A 60 -9.05 -0.11 -11.29
CA PRO A 60 -9.13 -1.20 -12.25
C PRO A 60 -7.80 -1.93 -12.40
N ASP A 61 -7.85 -3.23 -12.70
CA ASP A 61 -6.64 -4.04 -12.72
C ASP A 61 -5.68 -3.59 -13.83
N PHE A 62 -4.38 -3.67 -13.56
CA PHE A 62 -3.32 -3.11 -14.40
C PHE A 62 -3.43 -1.62 -14.72
N TRP A 63 -4.42 -0.86 -14.25
CA TRP A 63 -4.61 0.56 -14.57
C TRP A 63 -4.13 1.49 -13.44
N LEU A 64 -4.53 2.76 -13.52
CA LEU A 64 -4.34 3.82 -12.52
C LEU A 64 -5.61 4.01 -11.69
N PRO A 65 -5.54 4.65 -10.51
CA PRO A 65 -6.73 4.89 -9.70
C PRO A 65 -7.72 5.78 -10.45
N SER A 66 -9.01 5.46 -10.34
CA SER A 66 -10.07 6.21 -11.02
C SER A 66 -10.25 7.62 -10.47
N ASP A 67 -9.95 7.82 -9.18
CA ASP A 67 -9.96 9.13 -8.51
C ASP A 67 -8.59 9.37 -7.86
N ARG A 68 -7.78 10.24 -8.48
CA ARG A 68 -6.42 10.53 -8.01
C ARG A 68 -6.39 11.38 -6.74
N PRO A 69 -7.17 12.49 -6.63
CA PRO A 69 -7.25 13.25 -5.39
C PRO A 69 -7.68 12.42 -4.18
N ALA A 70 -8.74 11.62 -4.30
CA ALA A 70 -9.20 10.76 -3.21
C ALA A 70 -8.16 9.70 -2.85
N THR A 71 -7.47 9.14 -3.84
CA THR A 71 -6.36 8.18 -3.62
C THR A 71 -5.20 8.82 -2.87
N ALA A 72 -4.79 10.04 -3.26
CA ALA A 72 -3.71 10.75 -2.57
C ALA A 72 -4.08 11.10 -1.11
N ALA A 73 -5.33 11.49 -0.87
CA ALA A 73 -5.83 11.72 0.49
C ALA A 73 -5.80 10.44 1.34
N ALA A 74 -6.28 9.32 0.79
CA ALA A 74 -6.24 8.03 1.47
C ALA A 74 -4.81 7.53 1.74
N PHE A 75 -3.84 7.84 0.87
CA PHE A 75 -2.44 7.54 1.13
C PHE A 75 -1.86 8.37 2.28
N ARG A 76 -2.20 9.66 2.38
CA ARG A 76 -1.79 10.49 3.53
C ARG A 76 -2.42 10.01 4.83
N GLU A 77 -3.68 9.58 4.80
CA GLU A 77 -4.35 8.94 5.95
C GLU A 77 -3.62 7.67 6.37
N ALA A 78 -3.33 6.77 5.43
CA ALA A 78 -2.59 5.53 5.70
C ALA A 78 -1.19 5.81 6.27
N TRP A 79 -0.46 6.77 5.72
CA TRP A 79 0.87 7.16 6.19
C TRP A 79 0.83 7.71 7.63
N THR A 80 -0.14 8.57 7.94
CA THR A 80 -0.34 9.13 9.28
C THR A 80 -0.67 8.02 10.29
N ARG A 81 -1.61 7.14 9.95
CA ARG A 81 -2.04 6.04 10.83
C ARG A 81 -0.92 5.02 11.07
N ALA A 82 -0.05 4.80 10.09
CA ALA A 82 1.05 3.84 10.20
C ALA A 82 2.08 4.17 11.31
N GLU A 83 2.01 5.38 11.88
CA GLU A 83 2.81 5.75 13.05
C GLU A 83 2.42 4.97 14.31
N THR A 84 1.13 4.63 14.48
CA THR A 84 0.63 3.97 15.70
C THR A 84 -0.24 2.74 15.42
N GLU A 85 -0.61 2.50 14.17
CA GLU A 85 -1.56 1.46 13.79
C GLU A 85 -0.98 0.44 12.80
N ARG A 86 -1.53 -0.77 12.83
CA ARG A 86 -1.31 -1.79 11.80
C ARG A 86 -2.03 -1.39 10.52
N VAL A 87 -1.31 -0.75 9.61
CA VAL A 87 -1.82 -0.34 8.30
C VAL A 87 -1.53 -1.41 7.24
N GLU A 88 -2.54 -1.78 6.47
CA GLU A 88 -2.44 -2.69 5.33
C GLU A 88 -2.82 -2.01 4.02
N VAL A 89 -2.12 -2.37 2.94
CA VAL A 89 -2.47 -2.00 1.57
C VAL A 89 -2.62 -3.27 0.74
N ALA A 90 -3.78 -3.46 0.11
CA ALA A 90 -4.04 -4.69 -0.63
C ALA A 90 -4.73 -4.45 -1.98
N CYS A 91 -4.30 -5.24 -2.96
CA CYS A 91 -4.98 -5.44 -4.23
C CYS A 91 -5.18 -6.95 -4.45
N ALA A 92 -5.72 -7.39 -5.59
CA ALA A 92 -5.91 -8.81 -5.84
C ALA A 92 -4.59 -9.61 -5.73
N GLY A 93 -3.50 -9.09 -6.30
CA GLY A 93 -2.23 -9.82 -6.42
C GLY A 93 -1.09 -9.40 -5.50
N GLY A 94 -1.21 -8.28 -4.79
CA GLY A 94 -0.18 -7.79 -3.88
C GLY A 94 1.10 -7.26 -4.55
N ARG A 95 1.10 -6.98 -5.87
CA ARG A 95 2.32 -6.61 -6.62
C ARG A 95 2.21 -5.28 -7.36
N GLY A 96 1.36 -5.15 -8.39
CA GLY A 96 1.27 -3.93 -9.19
C GLY A 96 0.64 -2.77 -8.44
N ARG A 97 -0.68 -2.82 -8.20
CA ARG A 97 -1.41 -1.75 -7.49
C ARG A 97 -0.90 -1.55 -6.06
N THR A 98 -0.70 -2.65 -5.32
CA THR A 98 -0.09 -2.61 -3.98
C THR A 98 1.30 -1.97 -4.03
N GLY A 99 2.20 -2.43 -4.89
CA GLY A 99 3.54 -1.84 -5.03
C GLY A 99 3.51 -0.39 -5.48
N THR A 100 2.53 0.00 -6.30
CA THR A 100 2.34 1.40 -6.72
C THR A 100 1.96 2.28 -5.53
N ALA A 101 1.02 1.84 -4.71
CA ALA A 101 0.63 2.55 -3.51
C ALA A 101 1.77 2.61 -2.47
N LEU A 102 2.48 1.50 -2.25
CA LEU A 102 3.65 1.46 -1.37
C LEU A 102 4.76 2.40 -1.82
N ALA A 103 5.02 2.52 -3.14
CA ALA A 103 5.97 3.51 -3.66
C ALA A 103 5.50 4.96 -3.42
N CYS A 104 4.20 5.24 -3.55
CA CYS A 104 3.66 6.58 -3.23
C CYS A 104 3.76 6.88 -1.72
N LEU A 105 3.53 5.89 -0.86
CA LEU A 105 3.72 6.01 0.59
C LEU A 105 5.20 6.26 0.94
N ALA A 106 6.14 5.60 0.25
CA ALA A 106 7.57 5.89 0.39
C ALA A 106 7.92 7.33 -0.01
N ILE A 107 7.27 7.88 -1.05
CA ILE A 107 7.44 9.29 -1.44
C ILE A 107 6.94 10.23 -0.34
N LEU A 108 5.77 9.96 0.24
CA LEU A 108 5.26 10.74 1.38
C LEU A 108 6.22 10.70 2.57
N ASP A 109 6.94 9.58 2.72
CA ASP A 109 7.92 9.37 3.79
C ASP A 109 9.35 9.84 3.43
N GLY A 110 9.50 10.59 2.33
CA GLY A 110 10.75 11.28 1.97
C GLY A 110 11.62 10.59 0.92
N VAL A 111 11.22 9.44 0.37
CA VAL A 111 11.95 8.83 -0.77
C VAL A 111 11.73 9.66 -2.05
N PRO A 112 12.78 10.06 -2.78
CA PRO A 112 12.62 10.79 -4.03
C PRO A 112 11.75 10.02 -5.05
N PRO A 113 10.80 10.66 -5.77
CA PRO A 113 9.90 9.96 -6.70
C PRO A 113 10.60 9.09 -7.77
N ARG A 114 11.79 9.50 -8.21
CA ARG A 114 12.63 8.75 -9.16
C ARG A 114 13.22 7.45 -8.59
N GLU A 115 13.37 7.38 -7.26
CA GLU A 115 13.96 6.26 -6.53
C GLU A 115 12.90 5.33 -5.91
N ALA A 116 11.65 5.80 -5.77
CA ALA A 116 10.58 5.09 -5.08
C ALA A 116 10.28 3.69 -5.64
N VAL A 117 10.37 3.50 -6.96
CA VAL A 117 10.18 2.18 -7.59
C VAL A 117 11.32 1.23 -7.22
N THR A 118 12.57 1.71 -7.23
CA THR A 118 13.73 0.93 -6.81
C THR A 118 13.60 0.57 -5.33
N TYR A 119 13.23 1.54 -4.49
CA TYR A 119 13.03 1.35 -3.07
C TYR A 119 12.04 0.22 -2.76
N VAL A 120 10.82 0.28 -3.30
CA VAL A 120 9.81 -0.77 -3.05
C VAL A 120 10.23 -2.12 -3.63
N ARG A 121 11.02 -2.15 -4.70
CA ARG A 121 11.51 -3.40 -5.28
C ARG A 121 12.57 -4.08 -4.43
N THR A 122 13.42 -3.29 -3.79
CA THR A 122 14.45 -3.76 -2.87
C THR A 122 13.85 -4.20 -1.53
N HIS A 123 12.92 -3.42 -0.98
CA HIS A 123 12.47 -3.59 0.41
C HIS A 123 11.14 -4.32 0.58
N TYR A 124 10.37 -4.54 -0.49
CA TYR A 124 9.08 -5.24 -0.42
C TYR A 124 8.99 -6.42 -1.40
N SER A 125 9.16 -6.18 -2.70
CA SER A 125 9.10 -7.25 -3.69
C SER A 125 9.76 -6.86 -5.02
N PRO A 126 10.65 -7.70 -5.60
CA PRO A 126 11.29 -7.39 -6.88
C PRO A 126 10.28 -7.24 -8.04
N HIS A 127 9.06 -7.75 -7.87
CA HIS A 127 7.97 -7.67 -8.84
C HIS A 127 6.98 -6.53 -8.55
N ALA A 128 7.27 -5.64 -7.59
CA ALA A 128 6.45 -4.48 -7.32
C ALA A 128 6.41 -3.53 -8.53
N VAL A 129 5.24 -2.92 -8.76
CA VAL A 129 4.95 -2.01 -9.88
C VAL A 129 5.08 -2.72 -11.23
N GLU A 130 3.93 -3.10 -11.79
CA GLU A 130 3.85 -4.04 -12.92
C GLU A 130 3.87 -3.32 -14.27
N THR A 131 3.35 -2.09 -14.36
CA THR A 131 3.14 -1.43 -15.66
C THR A 131 3.94 -0.13 -15.82
N PRO A 132 4.28 0.25 -17.08
CA PRO A 132 4.97 1.52 -17.35
C PRO A 132 4.21 2.75 -16.86
N TRP A 133 2.88 2.77 -16.99
CA TRP A 133 2.07 3.90 -16.54
C TRP A 133 1.93 3.96 -15.02
N GLN A 134 2.00 2.84 -14.30
CA GLN A 134 2.14 2.87 -12.83
C GLN A 134 3.45 3.52 -12.40
N ARG A 135 4.57 3.18 -13.07
CA ARG A 135 5.86 3.87 -12.84
C ARG A 135 5.75 5.37 -13.11
N ARG A 136 5.16 5.74 -14.25
CA ARG A 136 4.94 7.15 -14.58
C ARG A 136 4.08 7.86 -13.53
N TYR A 137 3.00 7.23 -13.07
CA TYR A 137 2.15 7.77 -12.00
C TYR A 137 2.95 8.05 -10.73
N ILE A 138 3.80 7.13 -10.29
CA ILE A 138 4.66 7.29 -9.11
C ILE A 138 5.61 8.49 -9.27
N THR A 139 6.29 8.61 -10.43
CA THR A 139 7.24 9.71 -10.66
C THR A 139 6.61 11.11 -10.63
N HIS A 140 5.29 11.21 -10.81
CA HIS A 140 4.54 12.48 -10.78
C HIS A 140 3.75 12.67 -9.48
N PHE A 141 3.84 11.73 -8.53
CA PHE A 141 3.10 11.78 -7.27
C PHE A 141 3.64 12.89 -6.35
N ARG A 142 2.71 13.60 -5.68
CA ARG A 142 2.96 14.73 -4.76
C ARG A 142 1.95 14.72 -3.61
#